data_AF-J4TEB5-F1
#
_entry.id   AF-J4TEB5-F1
#
_cell.length_a   1.000
_cell.length_b   1.000
_cell.length_c   1.000
_cell.angle_alpha   90.00
_cell.angle_beta   90.00
_cell.angle_gamma   90.00
#
_symmetry.space_group_name_H-M   'P 1'
#
loop_
_entity.id
_entity.type
_entity.pdbx_description
1 polymer ?
#
loop_
_entity_poly.entity_id
_entity_poly.type
_entity_poly.pdbx_seq_one_letter_code
_entity_poly.pdbx_strand_id
1 'polypeptide(L)'
;MFSLLDTLKLGAGIAAGLMFYHLYAVSIGYPSAAREARAGYILLAEKSAADAKAAEMERQRNAAAEATEEHRKRLMAAEGAEQAAKDTLEIEIQSYELQLSEKNRACAVTAADRQWLLRH
;
A
#
# COMPACT_ATOMS: atom_id res chain seq x y z
N MET A 1 61.76 -17.57 -56.15
CA MET A 1 60.88 -16.51 -56.70
C MET A 1 59.45 -16.99 -56.54
N PHE A 2 58.60 -16.24 -55.83
CA PHE A 2 57.18 -16.57 -55.74
C PHE A 2 56.53 -16.39 -57.11
N SER A 3 55.82 -17.41 -57.59
CA SER A 3 55.04 -17.30 -58.82
C SER A 3 53.78 -16.46 -58.58
N LEU A 4 53.30 -15.76 -59.61
CA LEU A 4 52.02 -15.04 -59.58
C LEU A 4 50.88 -15.95 -59.09
N LEU A 5 50.92 -17.22 -59.47
CA LEU A 5 49.94 -18.23 -59.07
C LEU A 5 49.94 -18.50 -57.56
N ASP A 6 51.10 -18.44 -56.91
CA ASP A 6 51.24 -18.69 -55.47
C ASP A 6 50.66 -17.54 -54.65
N THR A 7 50.87 -16.31 -55.13
CA THR A 7 50.28 -15.11 -54.52
C THR A 7 48.75 -15.10 -54.66
N LEU A 8 48.22 -15.54 -55.80
CA LEU A 8 46.78 -15.67 -56.03
C LEU A 8 46.13 -16.72 -55.12
N LYS A 9 46.77 -17.89 -54.94
CA LYS A 9 46.27 -18.93 -54.03
C LYS A 9 46.25 -18.46 -52.58
N LEU A 10 47.30 -17.77 -52.16
CA LEU A 10 47.39 -17.25 -50.80
C LEU A 10 46.35 -16.14 -50.55
N GLY A 11 46.16 -15.25 -51.52
CA GLY A 11 45.08 -14.24 -51.49
C GLY A 11 43.69 -14.86 -51.46
N ALA A 12 43.43 -15.91 -52.26
CA ALA A 12 42.17 -16.62 -52.26
C ALA A 12 41.88 -17.32 -50.91
N GLY A 13 42.90 -17.91 -50.29
CA GLY A 13 42.78 -18.51 -48.96
C GLY A 13 42.43 -17.48 -47.88
N ILE A 14 43.09 -16.32 -47.88
CA ILE A 14 42.79 -15.22 -46.96
C ILE A 14 41.36 -14.71 -47.18
N ALA A 15 40.96 -14.48 -48.44
CA ALA A 15 39.63 -14.01 -48.77
C ALA A 15 38.54 -15.01 -48.32
N ALA A 16 38.75 -16.31 -48.54
CA ALA A 16 37.84 -17.35 -48.08
C ALA A 16 37.76 -17.39 -46.54
N GLY A 17 38.89 -17.29 -45.85
CA GLY A 17 38.94 -17.25 -44.38
C GLY A 17 38.17 -16.07 -43.80
N LEU A 18 38.36 -14.86 -44.36
CA LEU A 18 37.62 -13.66 -43.97
C LEU A 18 36.11 -13.81 -44.26
N MET A 19 35.77 -14.39 -45.40
CA MET A 19 34.37 -14.66 -45.77
C MET A 19 33.69 -15.61 -44.76
N PHE A 20 34.35 -16.71 -44.38
CA PHE A 20 33.79 -17.65 -43.40
C PHE A 20 33.69 -17.03 -42.00
N TYR A 21 34.68 -16.23 -41.59
CA TYR A 21 34.61 -15.48 -40.34
C TYR A 21 33.42 -14.52 -40.32
N HIS A 22 33.22 -13.74 -41.38
CA HIS A 22 32.08 -12.84 -41.46
C HIS A 22 30.75 -13.57 -41.51
N LEU A 23 30.68 -14.70 -42.20
CA LEU A 23 29.48 -15.54 -42.22
C LEU A 23 29.13 -16.03 -40.81
N TYR A 24 30.12 -16.50 -40.04
CA TYR A 24 29.94 -16.89 -38.63
C TYR A 24 29.52 -15.70 -37.74
N ALA A 25 30.21 -14.56 -37.87
CA ALA A 25 29.91 -13.38 -37.07
C ALA A 25 28.48 -12.87 -37.31
N VAL A 26 28.03 -12.82 -38.56
CA VAL A 26 26.69 -12.33 -38.92
C VAL A 26 25.59 -13.34 -38.58
N SER A 27 25.83 -14.63 -38.82
CA SER A 27 24.80 -15.65 -38.60
C SER A 27 24.63 -16.05 -37.13
N ILE A 28 25.71 -16.04 -36.35
CA ILE A 28 25.73 -16.59 -34.99
C ILE A 28 26.19 -15.55 -33.97
N GLY A 29 27.34 -14.92 -34.18
CA GLY A 29 27.99 -14.07 -33.18
C GLY A 29 27.19 -12.81 -32.80
N TYR A 30 26.81 -11.98 -33.78
CA TYR A 30 26.02 -10.78 -33.51
C TYR A 30 24.62 -11.09 -32.97
N PRO A 31 23.88 -12.08 -33.53
CA PRO A 31 22.59 -12.47 -32.96
C PRO A 31 22.65 -13.01 -31.53
N SER A 32 23.70 -13.78 -31.16
CA SER A 32 23.85 -14.28 -29.80
C SER A 32 24.15 -13.16 -28.81
N ALA A 33 25.06 -12.24 -29.16
CA ALA A 33 25.38 -11.09 -28.33
C ALA A 33 24.16 -10.16 -28.13
N ALA A 34 23.38 -9.93 -29.19
CA ALA A 34 22.16 -9.14 -29.09
C ALA A 34 21.10 -9.81 -28.19
N ARG A 35 21.00 -11.15 -28.21
CA ARG A 35 20.09 -11.90 -27.34
C ARG A 35 20.50 -11.80 -25.87
N GLU A 36 21.78 -11.97 -25.59
CA GLU A 36 22.32 -11.86 -24.23
C GLU A 36 22.13 -10.45 -23.66
N ALA A 37 22.42 -9.41 -24.45
CA ALA A 37 22.18 -8.03 -24.04
C ALA A 37 20.70 -7.79 -23.70
N ARG A 38 19.76 -8.27 -24.53
CA ARG A 38 18.33 -8.18 -24.26
C ARG A 38 17.92 -8.92 -22.99
N ALA A 39 18.48 -10.11 -22.75
CA ALA A 39 18.22 -10.87 -21.53
C ALA A 39 18.68 -10.09 -20.28
N GLY A 40 19.86 -9.46 -20.33
CA GLY A 40 20.33 -8.58 -19.26
C GLY A 40 19.40 -7.39 -19.00
N TYR A 41 18.88 -6.75 -20.06
CA TYR A 41 17.90 -5.67 -19.92
C TYR A 41 16.57 -6.15 -19.32
N ILE A 42 16.08 -7.33 -19.70
CA ILE A 42 14.86 -7.90 -19.13
C ILE A 42 15.06 -8.15 -17.63
N LEU A 43 16.18 -8.75 -17.23
CA LEU A 43 16.48 -8.98 -15.81
C LEU A 43 16.55 -7.68 -15.00
N LEU A 44 17.17 -6.64 -15.56
CA LEU A 44 17.21 -5.32 -14.92
C LEU A 44 15.81 -4.71 -14.80
N ALA A 45 15.00 -4.81 -15.86
CA ALA A 45 13.64 -4.30 -15.88
C ALA A 45 12.76 -5.02 -14.85
N GLU A 46 12.81 -6.36 -14.81
CA GLU A 46 12.09 -7.18 -13.83
C GLU A 46 12.50 -6.85 -12.39
N LYS A 47 13.80 -6.71 -12.14
CA LYS A 47 14.30 -6.27 -10.83
C LYS A 47 13.74 -4.89 -10.46
N SER A 48 13.83 -3.92 -11.36
CA SER A 48 13.33 -2.56 -11.10
C SER A 48 11.83 -2.53 -10.83
N ALA A 49 11.05 -3.36 -11.54
CA ALA A 49 9.61 -3.50 -11.33
C ALA A 49 9.30 -4.16 -9.98
N ALA A 50 10.06 -5.18 -9.59
CA ALA A 50 9.93 -5.82 -8.29
C ALA A 50 10.27 -4.86 -7.13
N ASP A 51 11.37 -4.11 -7.25
CA ASP A 51 11.79 -3.11 -6.26
C ASP A 51 10.75 -1.98 -6.13
N ALA A 52 10.20 -1.50 -7.25
CA ALA A 52 9.13 -0.50 -7.26
C ALA A 52 7.84 -1.02 -6.59
N LYS A 53 7.46 -2.27 -6.87
CA LYS A 53 6.29 -2.91 -6.23
C LYS A 53 6.51 -3.06 -4.73
N ALA A 54 7.69 -3.46 -4.28
CA ALA A 54 8.01 -3.57 -2.86
C ALA A 54 7.90 -2.21 -2.16
N ALA A 55 8.46 -1.16 -2.76
CA ALA A 55 8.36 0.20 -2.21
C ALA A 55 6.91 0.70 -2.13
N GLU A 56 6.07 0.40 -3.12
CA GLU A 56 4.65 0.77 -3.07
C GLU A 56 3.89 -0.03 -2.01
N MET A 57 4.14 -1.34 -1.89
CA MET A 57 3.52 -2.15 -0.83
C MET A 57 3.89 -1.63 0.57
N GLU A 58 5.13 -1.18 0.76
CA GLU A 58 5.56 -0.56 2.01
C GLU A 58 4.85 0.78 2.28
N ARG A 59 4.70 1.64 1.26
CA ARG A 59 3.93 2.89 1.40
C ARG A 59 2.48 2.61 1.80
N GLN A 60 1.83 1.68 1.11
CA GLN A 60 0.44 1.29 1.40
C GLN A 60 0.31 0.70 2.80
N ARG A 61 1.24 -0.17 3.22
CA ARG A 61 1.26 -0.73 4.58
C ARG A 61 1.39 0.35 5.64
N ASN A 62 2.29 1.32 5.43
CA ASN A 62 2.51 2.40 6.39
C ASN A 62 1.30 3.33 6.48
N ALA A 63 0.70 3.69 5.34
CA ALA A 63 -0.53 4.49 5.30
C ALA A 63 -1.71 3.77 5.98
N ALA A 64 -1.85 2.46 5.73
CA ALA A 64 -2.86 1.65 6.39
C ALA A 64 -2.64 1.57 7.91
N ALA A 65 -1.39 1.39 8.36
CA ALA A 65 -1.05 1.35 9.78
C ALA A 65 -1.41 2.68 10.47
N GLU A 66 -1.06 3.82 9.86
CA GLU A 66 -1.40 5.15 10.38
C GLU A 66 -2.91 5.37 10.48
N ALA A 67 -3.65 5.03 9.42
CA ALA A 67 -5.11 5.12 9.43
C ALA A 67 -5.73 4.23 10.51
N THR A 68 -5.25 2.99 10.67
CA THR A 68 -5.77 2.08 11.71
C THR A 68 -5.49 2.59 13.12
N GLU A 69 -4.31 3.16 13.38
CA GLU A 69 -3.98 3.72 14.69
C GLU A 69 -4.82 4.97 14.99
N GLU A 70 -5.05 5.83 13.99
CA GLU A 70 -5.95 6.97 14.17
C GLU A 70 -7.39 6.53 14.45
N HIS A 71 -7.90 5.56 13.68
CA HIS A 71 -9.22 4.98 13.93
C HIS A 71 -9.32 4.35 15.33
N ARG A 72 -8.28 3.62 15.76
CA ARG A 72 -8.22 3.04 17.12
C ARG A 72 -8.29 4.11 18.20
N LYS A 73 -7.54 5.21 18.05
CA LYS A 73 -7.59 6.35 18.99
C LYS A 73 -8.97 6.99 19.04
N ARG A 74 -9.58 7.23 17.88
CA ARG A 74 -10.94 7.79 17.81
C ARG A 74 -11.97 6.86 18.44
N LEU A 75 -11.86 5.55 18.25
CA LEU A 75 -12.72 4.56 18.87
C LEU A 75 -12.59 4.60 20.40
N MET A 76 -11.37 4.51 20.93
CA MET A 76 -11.15 4.57 22.38
C MET A 76 -11.66 5.89 23.00
N ALA A 77 -11.50 7.01 22.31
CA ALA A 77 -12.03 8.29 22.76
C ALA A 77 -13.56 8.33 22.76
N ALA A 78 -14.20 7.76 21.72
CA ALA A 78 -15.65 7.64 21.64
C ALA A 78 -16.21 6.71 22.72
N GLU A 79 -15.59 5.55 22.94
CA GLU A 79 -15.94 4.61 24.01
C GLU A 79 -15.80 5.25 25.39
N GLY A 80 -14.71 5.99 25.63
CA GLY A 80 -14.51 6.73 26.87
C GLY A 80 -15.55 7.83 27.10
N ALA A 81 -15.92 8.56 26.05
CA ALA A 81 -16.97 9.58 26.12
C ALA A 81 -18.36 8.96 26.36
N GLU A 82 -18.66 7.84 25.70
CA GLU A 82 -19.89 7.08 25.92
C GLU A 82 -19.97 6.57 27.36
N GLN A 83 -18.88 6.00 27.88
CA GLN A 83 -18.84 5.51 29.26
C GLN A 83 -19.01 6.66 30.26
N ALA A 84 -18.32 7.78 30.08
CA ALA A 84 -18.49 8.95 30.94
C ALA A 84 -19.93 9.50 30.91
N ALA A 85 -20.58 9.50 29.75
CA ALA A 85 -21.97 9.89 29.62
C ALA A 85 -22.90 8.90 30.36
N LYS A 86 -22.66 7.60 30.24
CA LYS A 86 -23.41 6.57 30.99
C LYS A 86 -23.23 6.72 32.50
N ASP A 87 -22.00 6.91 32.97
CA ASP A 87 -21.71 7.08 34.39
C ASP A 87 -22.41 8.35 34.94
N THR A 88 -22.43 9.42 34.16
CA THR A 88 -23.15 10.66 34.52
C THR A 88 -24.65 10.41 34.62
N LEU A 89 -25.24 9.74 33.61
CA LEU A 89 -26.66 9.40 33.62
C LEU A 89 -27.02 8.48 34.80
N GLU A 90 -26.17 7.52 35.14
CA GLU A 90 -26.38 6.62 36.28
C GLU A 90 -26.37 7.40 37.61
N ILE A 91 -25.44 8.35 37.77
CA ILE A 91 -25.39 9.25 38.93
C ILE A 91 -26.66 10.11 39.02
N GLU A 92 -27.11 10.68 37.90
CA GLU A 92 -28.34 11.47 37.84
C GLU A 92 -29.56 10.63 38.21
N ILE A 93 -29.68 9.42 37.68
CA ILE A 93 -30.76 8.47 38.01
C ILE A 93 -30.75 8.17 39.51
N GLN A 94 -29.60 7.84 40.09
CA GLN A 94 -29.50 7.57 41.53
C GLN A 94 -29.89 8.79 42.38
N SER A 95 -29.50 9.99 41.94
CA SER A 95 -29.92 11.24 42.60
C SER A 95 -31.43 11.43 42.54
N TYR A 96 -32.06 11.22 41.38
CA TYR A 96 -33.50 11.33 41.23
C TYR A 96 -34.26 10.27 42.02
N GLU A 97 -33.78 9.03 42.04
CA GLU A 97 -34.35 7.95 42.85
C GLU A 97 -34.31 8.28 44.35
N LEU A 98 -33.20 8.87 44.83
CA LEU A 98 -33.10 9.34 46.21
C LEU A 98 -34.17 10.40 46.52
N GLN A 99 -34.26 11.45 45.69
CA GLN A 99 -35.26 12.51 45.86
C GLN A 99 -36.69 11.98 45.82
N LEU A 100 -36.98 10.99 44.97
CA LEU A 100 -38.29 10.34 44.94
C LEU A 100 -38.55 9.52 46.20
N SER A 101 -37.55 8.81 46.71
CA SER A 101 -37.66 8.01 47.93
C SER A 101 -37.95 8.88 49.16
N GLU A 102 -37.31 10.04 49.29
CA GLU A 102 -37.55 11.02 50.36
C GLU A 102 -38.99 11.55 50.35
N LYS A 103 -39.58 11.66 49.16
CA LYS A 103 -40.98 12.06 48.96
C LYS A 103 -41.97 10.89 49.04
N ASN A 104 -41.56 9.72 49.56
CA ASN A 104 -42.36 8.48 49.57
C ASN A 104 -42.93 8.10 48.19
N ARG A 105 -42.21 8.45 47.11
CA ARG A 105 -42.64 8.29 45.72
C ARG A 105 -43.99 8.97 45.40
N ALA A 106 -44.42 9.91 46.23
CA ALA A 106 -45.62 10.71 46.00
C ALA A 106 -45.23 11.97 45.21
N CYS A 107 -45.28 11.90 43.89
CA CYS A 107 -45.20 13.09 43.03
C CYS A 107 -46.53 13.85 43.07
N ALA A 108 -46.79 14.58 44.16
CA ALA A 108 -47.95 15.44 44.24
C ALA A 108 -47.78 16.63 43.27
N VAL A 109 -48.75 16.79 42.36
CA VAL A 109 -48.82 17.93 41.41
C VAL A 109 -48.70 19.23 42.19
N THR A 110 -47.62 19.97 41.98
CA THR A 110 -47.39 21.24 42.67
C THR A 110 -48.32 22.31 42.10
N ALA A 111 -48.48 23.42 42.82
CA ALA A 111 -49.27 24.55 42.33
C ALA A 111 -48.73 25.10 41.00
N ALA A 112 -47.41 25.03 40.79
CA ALA A 112 -46.75 25.42 39.54
C ALA A 112 -47.09 24.47 38.39
N ASP A 113 -47.01 23.15 38.62
CA ASP A 113 -47.37 22.13 37.61
C ASP A 113 -48.83 22.27 37.17
N ARG A 114 -49.73 22.52 38.13
CA ARG A 114 -51.15 22.76 37.87
C ARG A 114 -51.37 24.01 37.03
N GLN A 115 -50.61 25.08 37.28
CA GLN A 115 -50.70 26.34 36.54
C GLN A 115 -50.10 26.25 35.12
N TRP A 116 -49.19 25.32 34.88
CA TRP A 116 -48.66 25.01 33.55
C TRP A 116 -49.68 24.22 32.72
N LEU A 117 -50.28 23.17 33.30
CA LEU A 117 -51.33 22.34 32.68
C LEU A 117 -52.61 23.12 32.34
N LEU A 118 -52.89 24.22 33.03
CA LEU A 118 -54.06 25.07 32.75
C LEU A 118 -53.78 26.15 31.70
N ARG A 119 -52.53 26.35 31.30
CA ARG A 119 -52.10 27.38 30.33
C ARG A 119 -51.70 26.83 28.96
N HIS A 120 -51.67 25.52 28.81
CA HIS A 120 -51.45 24.77 27.58
C HIS A 120 -52.54 23.71 27.43
#